data_AF-A0A0L7R4R9-F1
#
_entry.id   AF-A0A0L7R4R9-F1
#
_cell.length_a   1.000
_cell.length_b   1.000
_cell.length_c   1.000
_cell.angle_alpha   90.00
_cell.angle_beta   90.00
_cell.angle_gamma   90.00
#
_symmetry.space_group_name_H-M   'P 1'
#
loop_
_entity.id
_entity.type
_entity.pdbx_description
1 polymer ?
#
loop_
_entity_poly.entity_id
_entity_poly.type
_entity_poly.pdbx_seq_one_letter_code
_entity_poly.pdbx_strand_id
1 'polypeptide(L)' 'MLHCTWHENVREKLREFEWEIVSHPSYSSNVALQDCYLFRALQLFSAGEKLDDIEFVRNNVEKCFSLAMV' A
#
# COMPACT_ATOMS: atom_id res chain seq x y z
N MET A 1 -23.03 12.54 -4.12
CA MET A 1 -23.71 11.51 -3.29
C MET A 1 -23.13 10.09 -3.45
N LEU A 2 -22.10 9.85 -4.28
CA LEU A 2 -21.47 8.52 -4.47
C LEU A 2 -20.30 8.24 -3.52
N HIS A 3 -19.69 9.27 -2.91
CA HIS A 3 -18.47 9.11 -2.10
C HIS A 3 -18.72 8.43 -0.74
N CYS A 4 -19.90 8.64 -0.14
CA CYS A 4 -20.22 8.10 1.18
C CYS A 4 -20.58 6.61 1.15
N THR A 5 -21.11 6.12 0.02
CA THR A 5 -21.61 4.75 -0.13
C THR A 5 -20.49 3.71 -0.15
N TRP A 6 -19.31 4.04 -0.68
CA TRP A 6 -18.16 3.13 -0.68
C TRP A 6 -17.61 2.86 0.73
N HIS A 7 -17.59 3.89 1.58
CA HIS A 7 -17.02 3.77 2.93
C HIS A 7 -17.91 2.95 3.88
N GLU A 8 -19.24 2.99 3.68
CA GLU A 8 -20.20 2.14 4.40
C GLU A 8 -19.98 0.66 4.09
N ASN A 9 -19.95 0.32 2.79
CA ASN A 9 -19.81 -1.06 2.31
C ASN A 9 -18.47 -1.71 2.74
N VAL A 10 -17.38 -0.95 2.76
CA VAL A 10 -16.07 -1.47 3.19
C VAL A 10 -16.08 -1.81 4.68
N ARG A 11 -16.70 -0.99 5.53
CA ARG A 11 -16.80 -1.29 6.98
C ARG A 11 -17.66 -2.50 7.27
N GLU A 12 -18.75 -2.67 6.53
CA GLU A 12 -19.58 -3.88 6.62
C GLU A 12 -18.78 -5.11 6.24
N LYS A 13 -18.04 -5.04 5.13
CA LYS A 13 -17.21 -6.16 4.68
C LYS A 13 -16.09 -6.51 5.66
N LEU A 14 -15.44 -5.51 6.26
CA LEU A 14 -14.42 -5.73 7.30
C LEU A 14 -15.00 -6.42 8.54
N ARG A 15 -16.24 -6.07 8.91
CA ARG A 15 -16.96 -6.74 10.01
C ARG A 15 -17.29 -8.20 9.68
N GLU A 16 -17.67 -8.51 8.44
CA GLU A 16 -17.89 -9.91 8.01
C GLU A 16 -16.63 -10.77 8.12
N PHE A 17 -15.44 -10.18 7.92
CA PHE A 17 -14.17 -10.87 8.11
C PHE A 17 -13.71 -10.95 9.57
N GLU A 18 -14.48 -10.36 10.51
CA GLU A 18 -14.13 -10.25 11.93
C GLU A 18 -12.77 -9.56 12.17
N TRP A 19 -12.37 -8.66 11.26
CA TRP A 19 -11.10 -7.95 11.36
C TRP A 19 -11.24 -6.73 12.27
N GLU A 20 -10.29 -6.60 13.21
CA GLU A 20 -10.17 -5.42 14.04
C GLU A 20 -9.75 -4.21 13.17
N ILE A 21 -10.47 -3.10 13.32
CA ILE A 21 -10.13 -1.84 12.65
C ILE A 21 -9.29 -1.01 13.62
N VAL A 22 -7.98 -0.95 13.35
CA VAL A 22 -7.05 -0.11 14.12
C VAL A 22 -7.28 1.36 13.77
N SER A 23 -7.41 2.21 14.79
CA SER A 23 -7.56 3.66 14.59
C SER A 23 -6.29 4.25 13.97
N HIS A 24 -6.43 4.96 12.86
CA HIS A 24 -5.33 5.66 12.20
C HIS A 24 -5.56 7.18 12.20
N PRO A 25 -4.58 7.99 12.64
CA PRO A 25 -4.73 9.45 12.63
C PRO A 25 -4.75 10.01 11.20
N SER A 26 -5.52 11.07 10.99
CA SER A 26 -5.51 11.82 9.73
C SER A 26 -4.12 12.37 9.41
N TYR A 27 -3.72 12.30 8.15
CA TYR A 27 -2.42 12.81 7.63
C TYR A 27 -1.17 12.24 8.33
N SER A 28 -1.23 10.99 8.80
CA SER A 28 -0.15 10.37 9.58
C SER A 28 0.66 9.32 8.81
N SER A 29 1.08 9.64 7.58
CA SER A 29 1.94 8.76 6.76
C SER A 29 3.28 8.42 7.43
N ASN A 30 3.77 9.22 8.37
CA ASN A 30 4.96 8.88 9.16
C ASN A 30 4.73 7.73 10.16
N VAL A 31 3.48 7.48 10.55
CA VAL A 31 3.08 6.40 11.47
C VAL A 31 2.70 5.14 10.70
N ALA A 32 2.23 5.28 9.45
CA ALA A 32 1.94 4.14 8.59
C ALA A 32 3.24 3.48 8.11
N LEU A 33 3.50 2.25 8.57
CA LEU A 33 4.69 1.48 8.19
C LEU A 33 4.84 1.33 6.66
N GLN A 34 3.71 1.17 5.96
CA GLN A 34 3.69 1.06 4.51
C GLN A 34 4.24 2.33 3.84
N ASP A 35 3.83 3.50 4.32
CA ASP A 35 4.23 4.78 3.75
C ASP A 35 5.68 5.14 4.12
N CYS A 36 6.05 5.03 5.40
CA CYS A 36 7.33 5.53 5.89
C CYS A 36 8.51 4.59 5.60
N TYR A 37 8.26 3.29 5.45
CA TYR A 37 9.30 2.28 5.24
C TYR A 37 9.17 1.59 3.88
N LEU A 38 8.05 0.91 3.63
CA LEU A 38 7.92 0.03 2.48
C LEU A 38 7.94 0.78 1.14
N PHE A 39 7.08 1.77 0.97
CA PHE A 39 7.03 2.57 -0.25
C PHE A 39 8.27 3.43 -0.41
N ARG A 40 8.89 3.85 0.70
CA ARG A 40 10.19 4.53 0.65
C ARG A 40 11.28 3.61 0.11
N ALA A 41 11.34 2.36 0.55
CA ALA A 41 12.30 1.38 0.05
C ALA A 41 12.07 1.09 -1.45
N LEU A 42 10.81 0.92 -1.87
CA LEU A 42 10.46 0.72 -3.27
C LEU A 42 10.86 1.91 -4.15
N GLN A 43 10.59 3.14 -3.70
CA GLN A 43 11.01 4.36 -4.41
C GLN A 43 12.52 4.43 -4.60
N LEU A 44 13.29 4.05 -3.57
CA LEU A 44 14.74 4.02 -3.65
C LEU A 44 15.25 2.91 -4.57
N PHE A 45 14.59 1.74 -4.55
CA PHE A 45 14.94 0.60 -5.39
C PHE A 45 14.73 0.87 -6.87
N SER A 46 13.59 1.48 -7.22
CA SER A 46 13.23 1.81 -8.61
C SER A 46 13.74 3.20 -9.04
N ALA A 47 14.56 3.86 -8.22
CA ALA A 47 15.03 5.22 -8.50
C ALA A 47 15.87 5.26 -9.79
N GLY A 48 15.40 6.01 -10.78
CA GLY A 48 16.07 6.17 -12.07
C GLY A 48 15.75 5.08 -13.09
N GLU A 49 14.89 4.11 -12.76
CA GLU A 49 14.40 3.14 -13.73
C GLU A 49 13.20 3.68 -14.52
N LYS A 50 13.15 3.35 -15.81
CA LYS A 50 12.03 3.70 -16.68
C LYS A 50 11.02 2.55 -16.68
N LEU A 51 9.87 2.79 -16.05
CA LEU A 51 8.78 1.83 -15.91
C LEU A 51 7.80 1.92 -17.10
N ASP A 52 8.20 1.38 -18.25
CA ASP A 52 7.45 1.52 -19.52
C ASP A 52 6.37 0.46 -19.75
N ASP A 53 6.46 -0.67 -19.05
CA ASP A 53 5.61 -1.84 -19.26
C ASP A 53 5.10 -2.41 -17.93
N ILE A 54 3.88 -2.92 -17.94
CA ILE A 54 3.22 -3.42 -16.72
C ILE A 54 3.87 -4.71 -16.20
N GLU A 55 4.38 -5.57 -17.10
CA GLU A 55 5.11 -6.77 -16.70
C GLU A 55 6.45 -6.39 -16.08
N PHE A 56 7.13 -5.39 -16.65
CA PHE A 56 8.34 -4.83 -16.06
C PHE A 56 8.09 -4.27 -14.65
N VAL A 57 7.04 -3.48 -14.46
CA VAL A 57 6.64 -2.97 -13.14
C VAL A 57 6.40 -4.12 -12.16
N ARG A 58 5.63 -5.14 -12.55
CA ARG A 58 5.35 -6.30 -11.71
C ARG A 58 6.63 -7.01 -11.27
N ASN A 59 7.50 -7.33 -12.22
CA ASN A 59 8.77 -8.02 -11.96
C ASN A 59 9.69 -7.17 -11.07
N ASN A 60 9.70 -5.85 -11.26
CA ASN A 60 10.49 -4.93 -10.44
C ASN A 60 10.02 -4.91 -8.98
N VAL A 61 8.70 -4.83 -8.77
CA VAL A 61 8.08 -4.90 -7.46
C VAL A 61 8.41 -6.24 -6.80
N GLU A 62 8.16 -7.38 -7.46
CA GLU A 62 8.47 -8.72 -6.94
C GLU A 62 9.95 -8.85 -6.53
N LYS A 63 10.86 -8.30 -7.33
CA LYS A 63 12.29 -8.27 -7.05
C LYS A 63 12.61 -7.40 -5.82
N CYS A 64 12.01 -6.22 -5.69
CA CYS A 64 12.18 -5.36 -4.52
C CYS A 64 11.75 -6.08 -3.22
N PHE A 65 10.59 -6.72 -3.21
CA PHE A 65 10.10 -7.47 -2.04
C PHE A 65 10.97 -8.69 -1.71
N SER A 66 11.57 -9.33 -2.71
CA SER A 66 12.47 -10.48 -2.51
C SER A 66 13.85 -10.07 -1.98
N LEU A 67 14.32 -8.86 -2.28
CA LEU A 67 15.64 -8.35 -1.90
C LEU A 67 15.64 -7.49 -0.65
N ALA A 68 14.55 -6.75 -0.38
CA ALA A 68 14.48 -5.74 0.67
C ALA A 68 13.85 -6.23 2.00
N MET A 69 13.38 -7.48 2.05
CA MET A 69 12.67 -8.04 3.23
C MET A 69 13.28 -9.35 3.78
N VAL A 70 14.59 -9.58 3.57
CA VAL A 70 15.38 -10.62 4.25
C VAL A 70 16.29 -9.98 5.29
#